data_AF-A0A970KG24-F1
#
_entry.id   AF-A0A970KG24-F1
#
_cell.length_a   1.000
_cell.length_b   1.000
_cell.length_c   1.000
_cell.angle_alpha   90.00
_cell.angle_beta   90.00
_cell.angle_gamma   90.00
#
_symmetry.space_group_name_H-M   'P 1'
#
loop_
_entity.id
_entity.type
_entity.pdbx_description
1 polymer ?
#
loop_
_entity_poly.entity_id
_entity_poly.type
_entity_poly.pdbx_seq_one_letter_code
_entity_poly.pdbx_strand_id
1 'polypeptide(L)'
;MPWLMIILGIALVIVGIFRIYLESRKSKKEKPIDNQEGIGIVKNYVKINELNQEMELIIKELYLKKNKIKEQLELLEEELVSLKKEQNNKLVHVENKSSFQEIYKEIYDKQYRRDARKGLSEKYLKALELYKQGLSVFQIAREMNMGVRETEMIFKIYGEEDLDVIRK
;
A
#
# COMPACT_ATOMS: atom_id res chain seq x y z
N MET A 1 -72.51 -77.08 -9.40
CA MET A 1 -71.39 -76.97 -8.44
C MET A 1 -70.41 -75.89 -8.90
N PRO A 2 -70.77 -74.59 -8.80
CA PRO A 2 -69.94 -73.47 -9.30
C PRO A 2 -68.58 -73.35 -8.61
N TRP A 3 -68.43 -73.91 -7.41
CA TRP A 3 -67.19 -73.80 -6.63
C TRP A 3 -66.01 -74.60 -7.23
N LEU A 4 -66.28 -75.67 -7.98
CA LEU A 4 -65.21 -76.43 -8.67
C LEU A 4 -64.52 -75.61 -9.77
N MET A 5 -65.26 -74.75 -10.48
CA MET A 5 -64.69 -73.87 -11.50
C MET A 5 -63.77 -72.80 -10.89
N ILE A 6 -64.12 -72.29 -9.70
CA ILE A 6 -63.31 -71.30 -8.98
C ILE A 6 -61.98 -71.93 -8.53
N ILE A 7 -62.03 -73.14 -7.97
CA ILE A 7 -60.82 -73.87 -7.53
C ILE A 7 -59.90 -74.18 -8.72
N LEU A 8 -60.48 -74.60 -9.86
CA LEU A 8 -59.72 -74.88 -11.08
C LEU A 8 -59.05 -73.62 -11.65
N GLY A 9 -59.73 -72.48 -11.59
CA GLY A 9 -59.19 -71.18 -12.02
C GLY A 9 -57.99 -70.76 -11.15
N ILE A 10 -58.09 -70.90 -9.83
CA ILE A 10 -56.99 -70.57 -8.91
C ILE A 10 -55.78 -71.49 -9.14
N ALA A 11 -56.01 -72.78 -9.37
CA ALA A 11 -54.93 -73.74 -9.66
C ALA A 11 -54.15 -73.37 -10.93
N LEU A 12 -54.84 -72.93 -12.00
CA LEU A 12 -54.19 -72.51 -13.24
C LEU A 12 -53.31 -71.26 -13.06
N VAL A 13 -53.75 -70.29 -12.26
CA VAL A 13 -52.96 -69.09 -11.96
C VAL A 13 -51.69 -69.45 -11.19
N ILE A 14 -51.79 -70.33 -10.20
CA ILE A 14 -50.63 -70.78 -9.41
C ILE A 14 -49.60 -71.51 -10.30
N VAL A 15 -50.06 -72.39 -11.19
CA VAL A 15 -49.19 -73.11 -12.15
C VAL A 15 -48.51 -72.13 -13.12
N GLY A 16 -49.24 -71.11 -13.60
CA GLY A 16 -48.69 -70.06 -14.47
C GLY A 16 -47.56 -69.28 -13.79
N ILE A 17 -47.80 -68.82 -12.55
CA ILE A 17 -46.80 -68.10 -11.75
C ILE A 17 -45.58 -68.99 -11.49
N PHE A 18 -45.80 -70.26 -11.15
CA PHE A 18 -44.72 -71.21 -10.88
C PHE A 18 -43.83 -71.46 -12.11
N ARG A 19 -44.43 -71.51 -13.31
CA ARG A 19 -43.69 -71.65 -14.57
C ARG A 19 -42.82 -70.44 -14.87
N ILE A 20 -43.36 -69.23 -14.72
CA ILE A 20 -42.61 -67.96 -14.88
C ILE A 20 -41.45 -67.88 -13.88
N TYR A 21 -41.68 -68.30 -12.64
CA TYR A 21 -40.66 -68.34 -11.61
C TYR A 21 -39.53 -69.31 -11.93
N LEU A 22 -39.85 -70.51 -12.44
CA LEU A 22 -38.86 -71.49 -12.88
C LEU A 22 -38.07 -71.01 -14.10
N GLU A 23 -38.73 -70.37 -15.06
CA GLU A 23 -38.09 -69.83 -16.27
C GLU A 23 -37.14 -68.68 -15.93
N SER A 24 -37.51 -67.82 -14.98
CA SER A 24 -36.66 -66.75 -14.43
C SER A 24 -35.42 -67.27 -13.68
N ARG A 25 -35.46 -68.50 -13.13
CA ARG A 25 -34.28 -69.13 -12.54
C ARG A 25 -33.35 -69.76 -13.58
N LYS A 26 -33.88 -70.27 -14.70
CA LYS A 26 -33.06 -70.85 -15.78
C LYS A 26 -32.27 -69.80 -16.57
N SER A 27 -32.75 -68.55 -16.62
CA SER A 27 -32.06 -67.43 -17.27
C SER A 27 -30.98 -66.77 -16.42
N LYS A 28 -30.89 -67.09 -15.12
CA LYS A 28 -29.74 -66.79 -14.25
C LYS A 28 -28.67 -67.89 -14.27
N LYS A 29 -28.39 -68.47 -15.44
CA LYS A 29 -27.03 -68.97 -15.66
C LYS A 29 -26.17 -67.73 -15.83
N GLU A 30 -25.40 -67.41 -14.78
CA GLU A 30 -24.33 -66.44 -14.84
C GLU A 30 -23.61 -66.62 -16.18
N LYS A 31 -23.70 -65.62 -17.06
CA LYS A 31 -22.73 -65.53 -18.14
C LYS A 31 -21.37 -65.57 -17.44
N PRO A 32 -20.42 -66.41 -17.87
CA PRO A 32 -19.07 -66.31 -17.36
C PRO A 32 -18.66 -64.85 -17.52
N ILE A 33 -18.35 -64.19 -16.40
CA ILE A 33 -17.80 -62.83 -16.41
C ILE A 33 -16.62 -62.91 -17.36
N ASP A 34 -16.71 -62.16 -18.47
CA ASP A 34 -15.59 -62.04 -19.38
C ASP A 34 -14.45 -61.44 -18.55
N ASN A 35 -13.41 -62.25 -18.30
CA ASN A 35 -12.29 -61.88 -17.44
C ASN A 35 -11.61 -60.57 -17.90
N GLN A 36 -11.88 -60.11 -19.12
CA GLN A 36 -11.42 -58.82 -19.62
C GLN A 36 -12.08 -57.61 -18.94
N GLU A 37 -13.37 -57.67 -18.58
CA GLU A 37 -14.06 -56.56 -17.89
C GLU A 37 -13.55 -56.40 -16.45
N GLY A 38 -13.34 -57.51 -15.74
CA GLY A 38 -12.79 -57.51 -14.38
C GLY A 38 -11.39 -56.93 -14.30
N ILE A 39 -10.51 -57.25 -15.27
CA ILE A 39 -9.15 -56.70 -15.35
C ILE A 39 -9.17 -55.19 -15.64
N GLY A 40 -10.11 -54.72 -16.44
CA GLY A 40 -10.28 -53.28 -16.72
C GLY A 40 -10.67 -52.46 -15.48
N ILE A 41 -11.58 -52.99 -14.66
CA ILE A 41 -12.01 -52.34 -13.41
C ILE A 41 -10.85 -52.24 -12.42
N VAL A 42 -10.06 -53.31 -12.26
CA VAL A 42 -8.89 -53.31 -11.36
C VAL A 42 -7.81 -52.33 -11.85
N LYS A 43 -7.53 -52.30 -13.16
CA LYS A 43 -6.57 -51.31 -13.73
C LYS A 43 -7.02 -49.87 -13.50
N ASN A 44 -8.31 -49.58 -13.68
CA ASN A 44 -8.84 -48.25 -13.40
C ASN A 44 -8.73 -47.89 -11.91
N TYR A 45 -8.97 -48.84 -11.02
CA TYR A 45 -8.84 -48.62 -9.57
C TYR A 45 -7.38 -48.31 -9.16
N VAL A 46 -6.41 -49.05 -9.70
CA VAL A 46 -4.97 -48.78 -9.48
C VAL A 46 -4.61 -47.38 -9.97
N LYS A 47 -5.06 -47.02 -11.18
CA LYS A 47 -4.79 -45.68 -11.76
C LYS A 47 -5.41 -44.54 -10.96
N ILE A 48 -6.63 -44.73 -10.43
CA ILE A 48 -7.28 -43.75 -9.56
C ILE A 48 -6.49 -43.59 -8.26
N ASN A 49 -5.97 -44.68 -7.70
CA ASN A 49 -5.19 -44.65 -6.48
C ASN A 49 -3.83 -43.94 -6.69
N GLU A 50 -3.16 -44.19 -7.81
CA GLU A 50 -1.94 -43.47 -8.20
C GLU A 50 -2.21 -41.97 -8.36
N LEU A 51 -3.28 -41.60 -9.06
CA LEU A 51 -3.69 -40.19 -9.22
C LEU A 51 -4.00 -39.55 -7.86
N ASN A 52 -4.64 -40.25 -6.93
CA ASN A 52 -4.92 -39.73 -5.60
C ASN A 52 -3.62 -39.49 -4.81
N GLN A 53 -2.63 -40.39 -4.91
CA GLN A 53 -1.33 -40.20 -4.28
C GLN A 53 -0.57 -39.00 -4.86
N GLU A 54 -0.57 -38.83 -6.18
CA GLU A 54 -0.01 -37.65 -6.83
C GLU A 54 -0.71 -36.37 -6.38
N MET A 55 -2.04 -36.40 -6.28
CA MET A 55 -2.83 -35.26 -5.83
C MET A 55 -2.52 -34.90 -4.37
N GLU A 56 -2.35 -35.87 -3.48
CA GLU A 56 -1.91 -35.63 -2.10
C GLU A 56 -0.52 -35.00 -2.03
N LEU A 57 0.41 -35.42 -2.88
CA LEU A 57 1.76 -34.84 -2.95
C LEU A 57 1.69 -33.38 -3.42
N ILE A 58 0.90 -33.10 -4.46
CA ILE A 58 0.69 -31.73 -4.96
C ILE A 58 0.06 -30.85 -3.87
N ILE A 59 -0.94 -31.36 -3.16
CA ILE A 59 -1.58 -30.63 -2.05
C ILE A 59 -0.54 -30.29 -0.98
N LYS A 60 0.29 -31.25 -0.56
CA LYS A 60 1.37 -31.01 0.42
C LYS A 60 2.35 -29.95 -0.06
N GLU A 61 2.77 -30.02 -1.32
CA GLU A 61 3.69 -29.03 -1.91
C GLU A 61 3.07 -27.62 -1.93
N LEU A 62 1.78 -27.51 -2.28
CA LEU A 62 1.05 -26.24 -2.25
C LEU A 62 0.94 -25.67 -0.83
N TYR A 63 0.69 -26.51 0.18
CA TYR A 63 0.68 -26.07 1.58
C TYR A 63 2.05 -25.56 2.03
N LEU A 64 3.14 -26.24 1.67
CA LEU A 64 4.50 -25.80 1.97
C LEU A 64 4.82 -24.46 1.28
N LYS A 65 4.49 -24.32 -0.01
CA LYS A 65 4.67 -23.07 -0.76
C LYS A 65 3.87 -21.93 -0.15
N LYS A 66 2.61 -22.17 0.22
CA LYS A 66 1.74 -21.19 0.89
C LYS A 66 2.37 -20.70 2.20
N ASN A 67 2.88 -21.61 3.03
CA ASN A 67 3.51 -21.24 4.30
C ASN A 67 4.79 -20.42 4.08
N LYS A 68 5.63 -20.81 3.13
CA LYS A 68 6.84 -20.05 2.78
C LYS A 68 6.54 -18.63 2.31
N ILE A 69 5.50 -18.46 1.47
CA ILE A 69 5.05 -17.13 1.03
C ILE A 69 4.55 -16.31 2.22
N LYS A 70 3.83 -16.93 3.16
CA LYS A 70 3.33 -16.26 4.36
C LYS A 70 4.48 -15.76 5.24
N GLU A 71 5.50 -16.58 5.48
CA GLU A 71 6.70 -16.18 6.24
C GLU A 71 7.44 -15.02 5.55
N GLN A 72 7.58 -15.08 4.22
CA GLN A 72 8.19 -13.98 3.45
C GLN A 72 7.40 -12.68 3.55
N LEU A 73 6.07 -12.74 3.56
CA LEU A 73 5.21 -11.57 3.75
C LEU A 73 5.37 -10.98 5.15
N GLU A 74 5.40 -11.80 6.20
CA GLU A 74 5.60 -11.34 7.57
C GLU A 74 6.95 -10.61 7.72
N LEU A 75 8.03 -11.15 7.13
CA LEU A 75 9.35 -10.49 7.12
C LEU A 75 9.34 -9.15 6.37
N LEU A 76 8.68 -9.08 5.21
CA LEU A 76 8.53 -7.84 4.43
C LEU A 76 7.71 -6.78 5.17
N GLU A 77 6.66 -7.19 5.90
CA GLU A 77 5.87 -6.29 6.73
C GLU A 77 6.70 -5.71 7.88
N GLU A 78 7.51 -6.53 8.56
CA GLU A 78 8.44 -6.07 9.59
C GLU A 78 9.49 -5.10 9.03
N GLU A 79 10.06 -5.40 7.86
CA GLU A 79 11.02 -4.53 7.17
C GLU A 79 10.39 -3.17 6.83
N LEU A 80 9.18 -3.17 6.25
CA LEU A 80 8.43 -1.94 5.96
C LEU A 80 8.15 -1.10 7.22
N VAL A 81 7.79 -1.74 8.33
CA VAL A 81 7.57 -1.04 9.61
C VAL A 81 8.87 -0.41 10.11
N SER A 82 9.99 -1.11 10.01
CA SER A 82 11.29 -0.58 10.42
C SER A 82 11.76 0.58 9.54
N LEU A 83 11.63 0.47 8.21
CA LEU A 83 11.94 1.53 7.26
C LEU A 83 11.08 2.77 7.48
N LYS A 84 9.77 2.59 7.75
CA LYS A 84 8.87 3.71 8.05
C LYS A 84 9.26 4.43 9.34
N LYS A 85 9.68 3.69 10.37
CA LYS A 85 10.21 4.27 11.62
C LYS A 85 11.50 5.06 11.35
N GLU A 86 12.43 4.50 10.56
CA GLU A 86 13.67 5.18 10.19
C GLU A 86 13.41 6.47 9.40
N GLN A 87 12.48 6.45 8.44
CA GLN A 87 12.09 7.62 7.66
C GLN A 87 11.48 8.72 8.54
N ASN A 88 10.60 8.36 9.47
CA ASN A 88 10.04 9.31 10.43
C ASN A 88 11.13 9.92 11.33
N ASN A 89 12.09 9.11 11.81
CA ASN A 89 13.21 9.61 12.60
C ASN A 89 14.10 10.57 11.79
N LYS A 90 14.33 10.29 10.50
CA LYS A 90 15.06 11.19 9.58
C LYS A 90 14.30 12.51 9.37
N LEU A 91 12.97 12.48 9.23
CA LEU A 91 12.14 13.68 9.10
C LEU A 91 12.19 14.57 10.35
N VAL A 92 12.12 13.98 11.55
CA VAL A 92 12.27 14.70 12.83
C VAL A 92 13.66 15.33 12.96
N HIS A 93 14.70 14.71 12.39
CA HIS A 93 16.06 15.28 12.35
C HIS A 93 16.23 16.40 11.31
N VAL A 94 15.38 16.45 10.27
CA VAL A 94 15.37 17.53 9.27
C VAL A 94 14.59 18.75 9.77
N GLU A 95 13.49 18.56 10.52
CA GLU A 95 12.78 19.66 11.17
C GLU A 95 13.61 20.38 12.24
N ASN A 96 14.67 19.75 12.78
CA ASN A 96 15.60 20.39 13.71
C ASN A 96 16.77 21.13 13.02
N LYS A 97 16.92 20.98 11.70
CA LYS A 97 17.90 21.72 10.87
C LYS A 97 17.40 23.08 10.38
N SER A 98 16.11 23.35 10.48
CA SER A 98 15.52 24.67 10.20
C SER A 98 16.13 25.75 11.10
N SER A 99 16.39 25.44 12.37
CA SER A 99 17.03 26.40 13.29
C SER A 99 18.47 26.76 12.89
N PHE A 100 19.21 25.80 12.30
CA PHE A 100 20.60 26.05 11.87
C PHE A 100 20.66 26.92 10.60
N GLN A 101 19.71 26.74 9.67
CA GLN A 101 19.59 27.60 8.50
C GLN A 101 19.17 29.02 8.85
N GLU A 102 18.29 29.19 9.84
CA GLU A 102 17.92 30.51 10.38
C GLU A 102 19.11 31.21 11.03
N ILE A 103 19.90 30.49 11.84
CA ILE A 103 21.11 31.03 12.47
C ILE A 103 22.16 31.43 11.42
N TYR A 104 22.39 30.62 10.38
CA TYR A 104 23.32 30.97 9.31
C TYR A 104 22.85 32.20 8.52
N LYS A 105 21.56 32.28 8.21
CA LYS A 105 20.97 33.44 7.54
C LYS A 105 21.13 34.70 8.39
N GLU A 106 20.85 34.61 9.69
CA GLU A 106 21.00 35.72 10.62
C GLU A 106 22.45 36.20 10.77
N ILE A 107 23.42 35.27 10.82
CA ILE A 107 24.85 35.62 10.90
C ILE A 107 25.33 36.26 9.59
N TYR A 108 24.92 35.72 8.43
CA TYR A 108 25.29 36.26 7.13
C TYR A 108 24.70 37.66 6.90
N ASP A 109 23.43 37.86 7.27
CA ASP A 109 22.76 39.16 7.18
C ASP A 109 23.40 40.18 8.14
N LYS A 110 23.75 39.79 9.37
CA LYS A 110 24.46 40.67 10.31
C LYS A 110 25.87 41.04 9.82
N GLN A 111 26.58 40.12 9.20
CA GLN A 111 27.94 40.36 8.72
C GLN A 111 27.96 41.22 7.45
N TYR A 112 27.04 40.95 6.50
CA TYR A 112 26.83 41.80 5.32
C TYR A 112 26.46 43.24 5.71
N ARG A 113 25.56 43.42 6.70
CA ARG A 113 25.20 44.74 7.24
C ARG A 113 26.37 45.47 7.90
N ARG A 114 27.34 44.73 8.49
CA ARG A 114 28.53 45.30 9.14
C ARG A 114 29.57 45.78 8.14
N ASP A 115 29.81 45.00 7.09
CA ASP A 115 30.78 45.34 6.05
C ASP A 115 30.24 46.40 5.09
N ALA A 116 28.92 46.44 4.84
CA ALA A 116 28.25 47.50 4.10
C ALA A 116 28.42 48.89 4.76
N ARG A 117 28.58 48.96 6.09
CA ARG A 117 28.82 50.22 6.84
C ARG A 117 30.27 50.71 6.80
N LYS A 118 31.26 49.87 6.42
CA LYS A 118 32.69 50.25 6.37
C LYS A 118 33.09 51.04 5.12
N GLY A 119 32.20 51.18 4.14
CA GLY A 119 32.41 51.98 2.92
C GLY A 119 31.40 53.11 2.73
N LEU A 120 30.63 53.46 3.77
CA LEU A 120 29.60 54.48 3.66
C LEU A 120 30.23 55.88 3.55
N SER A 121 29.81 56.65 2.55
CA SER A 121 30.11 58.08 2.49
C SER A 121 29.57 58.77 3.75
N GLU A 122 30.30 59.74 4.30
CA GLU A 122 29.86 60.56 5.45
C GLU A 122 28.46 61.15 5.24
N LYS A 123 28.11 61.46 3.99
CA LYS A 123 26.79 61.94 3.58
C LYS A 123 25.66 60.95 3.94
N TYR A 124 25.90 59.65 3.80
CA TYR A 124 24.92 58.60 4.07
C TYR A 124 24.82 58.28 5.56
N LEU A 125 25.94 58.36 6.29
CA LEU A 125 25.93 58.23 7.75
C LEU A 125 25.12 59.35 8.39
N LYS A 126 25.31 60.58 7.92
CA LYS A 126 24.54 61.74 8.40
C LYS A 126 23.05 61.62 8.06
N ALA A 127 22.70 61.12 6.88
CA ALA A 127 21.29 60.86 6.54
C ALA A 127 20.65 59.82 7.46
N LEU A 128 21.37 58.74 7.81
CA LEU A 128 20.91 57.73 8.77
C LEU A 128 20.78 58.27 10.19
N GLU A 129 21.66 59.16 10.61
CA GLU A 129 21.59 59.82 11.92
C GLU A 129 20.37 60.74 12.03
N LEU A 130 20.12 61.57 11.01
CA LEU A 130 18.92 62.42 10.96
C LEU A 130 17.63 61.59 10.96
N TYR A 131 17.64 60.43 10.30
CA TYR A 131 16.51 59.50 10.34
C TYR A 131 16.29 58.92 11.76
N LYS A 132 17.37 58.55 12.46
CA LYS A 132 17.30 58.10 13.86
C LYS A 132 16.82 59.18 14.82
N GLN A 133 17.02 60.45 14.47
CA GLN A 133 16.47 61.59 15.20
C GLN A 133 14.98 61.85 14.90
N GLY A 134 14.35 61.03 14.06
CA GLY A 134 12.91 61.08 13.75
C GLY A 134 12.54 62.04 12.62
N LEU A 135 13.51 62.54 11.84
CA LEU A 135 13.21 63.38 10.69
C LEU A 135 12.62 62.55 9.55
N SER A 136 11.66 63.12 8.83
CA SER A 136 11.08 62.46 7.66
C SER A 136 12.06 62.47 6.48
N VAL A 137 11.91 61.51 5.56
CA VAL A 137 12.74 61.41 4.35
C VAL A 137 12.79 62.72 3.57
N PHE A 138 11.66 63.45 3.51
CA PHE A 138 11.59 64.74 2.83
C PHE A 138 12.40 65.83 3.54
N GLN A 139 12.35 65.87 4.88
CA GLN A 139 13.14 66.81 5.68
C GLN A 139 14.64 66.52 5.53
N ILE A 140 15.03 65.24 5.55
CA ILE A 140 16.42 64.81 5.39
C ILE A 140 16.93 65.15 3.99
N ALA A 141 16.13 64.88 2.94
CA ALA A 141 16.48 65.24 1.57
C ALA A 141 16.74 66.74 1.41
N ARG A 142 15.91 67.58 2.07
CA ARG A 142 16.08 69.04 2.07
C ARG A 142 17.33 69.48 2.84
N GLU A 143 17.54 68.95 4.04
CA GLU A 143 18.68 69.28 4.92
C GLU A 143 20.02 68.87 4.31
N MET A 144 20.03 67.73 3.61
CA MET A 144 21.23 67.15 3.00
C MET A 144 21.44 67.59 1.53
N ASN A 145 20.53 68.40 0.98
CA ASN A 145 20.48 68.79 -0.43
C ASN A 145 20.59 67.58 -1.37
N MET A 146 19.69 66.61 -1.18
CA MET A 146 19.62 65.33 -1.89
C MET A 146 18.27 65.14 -2.56
N GLY A 147 18.20 64.24 -3.54
CA GLY A 147 16.91 63.82 -4.09
C GLY A 147 16.17 62.92 -3.11
N VAL A 148 14.85 63.11 -2.94
CA VAL A 148 14.01 62.28 -2.06
C VAL A 148 14.18 60.78 -2.35
N ARG A 149 14.23 60.42 -3.64
CA ARG A 149 14.42 59.04 -4.09
C ARG A 149 15.82 58.47 -3.77
N GLU A 150 16.83 59.33 -3.76
CA GLU A 150 18.19 58.97 -3.32
C GLU A 150 18.19 58.67 -1.82
N THR A 151 17.52 59.51 -1.03
CA THR A 151 17.34 59.34 0.41
C THR A 151 16.55 58.07 0.76
N GLU A 152 15.46 57.77 0.05
CA GLU A 152 14.71 56.50 0.19
C GLU A 152 15.57 55.28 -0.11
N MET A 153 16.39 55.35 -1.16
CA MET A 153 17.25 54.24 -1.56
C MET A 153 18.32 53.96 -0.51
N ILE A 154 18.88 54.99 0.13
CA ILE A 154 19.82 54.85 1.24
C ILE A 154 19.16 54.11 2.41
N PHE A 155 17.92 54.46 2.78
CA PHE A 155 17.22 53.77 3.85
C PHE A 155 16.78 52.36 3.45
N LYS A 156 16.46 52.12 2.18
CA LYS A 156 16.12 50.78 1.70
C LYS A 156 17.33 49.83 1.73
N ILE A 157 18.53 50.37 1.52
CA ILE A 157 19.77 49.57 1.47
C ILE A 157 20.42 49.47 2.86
N TYR A 158 20.36 50.53 3.66
CA TYR A 158 21.12 50.67 4.91
C TYR A 158 20.27 50.96 6.15
N GLY A 159 19.00 51.33 5.97
CA GLY A 159 18.03 51.46 7.04
C GLY A 159 17.49 50.09 7.45
N GLU A 160 17.35 49.90 8.76
CA GLU A 160 16.66 48.72 9.31
C GLU A 160 15.18 48.76 8.86
N GLU A 161 14.59 47.59 8.62
CA GLU A 161 13.31 47.31 7.91
C GLU A 161 12.02 47.90 8.52
N ASP A 162 12.05 49.12 9.06
CA ASP A 162 10.90 49.83 9.64
C ASP A 162 10.34 50.94 8.72
N LEU A 163 10.65 50.92 7.42
CA LEU A 163 10.08 51.88 6.46
C LEU A 163 8.60 51.63 6.15
N ASP A 164 8.05 50.48 6.56
CA ASP A 164 6.63 50.15 6.40
C ASP A 164 5.71 50.85 7.42
N VAL A 165 6.26 51.55 8.42
CA VAL A 165 5.45 52.23 9.45
C VAL A 165 5.05 53.66 9.06
N ILE A 166 5.64 54.25 8.01
CA ILE A 166 5.38 55.65 7.62
C ILE A 166 4.73 55.72 6.22
N ARG A 167 3.71 54.89 6.00
CA ARG A 167 2.61 55.17 5.06
C ARG A 167 1.30 55.21 5.85
N LYS A 168 1.18 56.15 6.79
CA LYS A 168 -0.09 56.65 7.30
C LYS A 168 -0.01 58.15 7.45
#